data_AF-A0A2H9MVB5-F1
#
_entry.id   AF-A0A2H9MVB5-F1
#
_cell.length_a   1.000
_cell.length_b   1.000
_cell.length_c   1.000
_cell.angle_alpha   90.00
_cell.angle_beta   90.00
_cell.angle_gamma   90.00
#
_symmetry.space_group_name_H-M   'P 1'
#
loop_
_entity.id
_entity.type
_entity.pdbx_description
1 polymer ?
#
loop_
_entity_poly.entity_id
_entity_poly.type
_entity_poly.pdbx_seq_one_letter_code
_entity_poly.pdbx_strand_id
1 'polypeptide(L)'
;HKALLLDKSKGIISIPIKTNIASLKPQSKILNEDYNKNWYGFYVYKVDSSGFTEKGQILHYLWQYNYNSQSMQPRSFYIDDYLYTILDGSMKINDINNMNDVNSVTIQQTGNVIPFVK
;
A
#
# COMPACT_ATOMS: atom_id res chain seq x y z
N HIS A 1 11.16 6.73 -9.47
CA HIS A 1 10.57 5.38 -9.44
C HIS A 1 9.07 5.48 -9.73
N LYS A 2 8.54 4.77 -10.73
CA LYS A 2 7.10 4.67 -11.00
C LYS A 2 6.53 3.54 -10.14
N ALA A 3 6.09 3.86 -8.93
CA ALA A 3 5.50 2.90 -7.99
C ALA A 3 3.96 2.86 -8.06
N LEU A 4 3.38 3.75 -8.88
CA LEU A 4 1.97 3.79 -9.22
C LEU A 4 1.66 2.69 -10.23
N LEU A 5 0.61 1.94 -9.96
CA LEU A 5 0.04 0.96 -10.88
C LEU A 5 -1.24 1.55 -11.48
N LEU A 6 -1.35 1.52 -12.81
CA LEU A 6 -2.58 1.81 -13.53
C LEU A 6 -2.85 0.66 -14.48
N ASP A 7 -3.97 -0.03 -14.28
CA ASP A 7 -4.52 -0.95 -15.25
C ASP A 7 -5.81 -0.34 -15.82
N LYS A 8 -5.74 0.15 -17.05
CA LYS A 8 -6.89 0.72 -17.75
C LYS A 8 -7.94 -0.33 -18.11
N SER A 9 -7.54 -1.57 -18.37
CA SER A 9 -8.46 -2.65 -18.75
C SER A 9 -9.32 -3.09 -17.57
N LYS A 10 -8.72 -3.14 -16.38
CA LYS A 10 -9.42 -3.40 -15.11
C LYS A 10 -10.01 -2.14 -14.48
N GLY A 11 -9.71 -0.96 -15.02
CA GLY A 11 -10.18 0.33 -14.52
C GLY A 11 -9.70 0.61 -13.09
N ILE A 12 -8.44 0.30 -12.77
CA ILE A 12 -7.91 0.42 -11.40
C ILE A 12 -6.58 1.15 -11.37
N ILE A 13 -6.43 1.97 -10.34
CA ILE A 13 -5.20 2.65 -9.98
C ILE A 13 -4.87 2.37 -8.52
N SER A 14 -3.61 2.03 -8.25
CA SER A 14 -3.07 1.85 -6.91
C SER A 14 -1.94 2.85 -6.70
N ILE A 15 -2.08 3.68 -5.66
CA ILE A 15 -1.19 4.79 -5.36
C ILE A 15 -0.55 4.55 -3.99
N PRO A 16 0.77 4.34 -3.91
CA PRO A 16 1.43 4.26 -2.64
C PRO A 16 1.48 5.63 -1.96
N ILE A 17 1.09 5.69 -0.69
CA ILE A 17 1.12 6.90 0.13
C ILE A 17 1.99 6.65 1.35
N LYS A 18 2.92 7.60 1.60
CA LYS A 18 3.71 7.71 2.81
C LYS A 18 3.44 9.07 3.42
N THR A 19 2.65 9.13 4.49
CA THR A 19 2.25 10.42 5.08
C THR A 19 1.98 10.33 6.58
N ASN A 20 1.68 11.46 7.20
CA ASN A 20 1.16 11.55 8.56
C ASN A 20 -0.37 11.43 8.55
N ILE A 21 -0.97 10.78 9.57
CA ILE A 21 -2.43 10.61 9.67
C ILE A 21 -3.17 11.96 9.68
N ALA A 22 -2.60 13.01 10.26
CA ALA A 22 -3.19 14.34 10.26
C ALA A 22 -3.46 14.84 8.84
N SER A 23 -2.58 14.52 7.88
CA SER A 23 -2.73 14.88 6.46
C SER A 23 -3.84 14.10 5.73
N LEU A 24 -4.36 13.03 6.32
CA LEU A 24 -5.45 12.21 5.76
C LEU A 24 -6.81 12.59 6.34
N LYS A 25 -6.87 13.49 7.32
CA LYS A 25 -8.10 13.89 8.02
C LYS A 25 -8.49 15.33 7.65
N PRO A 26 -9.80 15.66 7.64
CA PRO A 26 -10.24 17.05 7.63
C PRO A 26 -9.69 17.80 8.84
N GLN A 27 -9.32 19.07 8.68
CA GLN A 27 -8.69 19.89 9.72
C GLN A 27 -9.45 19.87 11.06
N SER A 28 -10.79 19.86 11.00
CA SER A 28 -11.67 19.83 12.18
C SER A 28 -11.66 18.50 12.95
N LYS A 29 -11.08 17.44 12.40
CA LYS A 29 -11.03 16.09 12.97
C LYS A 29 -9.61 15.64 13.34
N ILE A 30 -8.61 16.53 13.19
CA ILE A 30 -7.23 16.23 13.54
C ILE A 30 -7.07 16.30 15.06
N LEU A 31 -6.52 15.24 15.65
CA LEU A 31 -6.11 15.19 17.06
C LEU A 31 -4.60 15.41 17.18
N ASN A 32 -4.14 15.91 18.33
CA ASN A 32 -2.70 16.13 18.57
C ASN A 32 -1.86 14.86 18.37
N GLU A 33 -2.41 13.69 18.72
CA GLU A 33 -1.76 12.40 18.52
C GLU A 33 -1.57 12.02 17.03
N ASP A 34 -2.36 12.57 16.12
CA ASP A 34 -2.27 12.26 14.69
C ASP A 34 -0.95 12.74 14.09
N TYR A 35 -0.42 13.89 14.55
CA TYR A 35 0.87 14.44 14.10
C TYR A 35 2.08 13.55 14.40
N ASN A 36 1.91 12.57 15.29
CA ASN A 36 2.95 11.61 15.65
C ASN A 36 2.70 10.22 15.06
N LYS A 37 1.61 10.05 14.31
CA LYS A 37 1.21 8.79 13.68
C LYS A 37 1.43 8.83 12.17
N ASN A 38 2.25 7.93 11.67
CA ASN A 38 2.51 7.79 10.24
C ASN A 38 1.65 6.68 9.64
N TRP A 39 1.12 6.93 8.44
CA TRP A 39 0.33 5.99 7.64
C TRP A 39 1.08 5.64 6.36
N TYR A 40 1.47 4.38 6.21
CA TYR A 40 2.15 3.86 5.03
C TYR A 40 1.32 2.75 4.41
N GLY A 41 0.99 2.91 3.14
CA GLY A 41 0.10 1.97 2.47
C GLY A 41 -0.24 2.38 1.06
N PHE A 42 -1.36 1.86 0.56
CA PHE A 42 -1.85 2.12 -0.78
C PHE A 42 -3.30 2.59 -0.76
N TYR A 43 -3.59 3.63 -1.51
CA TYR A 43 -4.95 4.00 -1.87
C TYR A 43 -5.28 3.35 -3.21
N VAL A 44 -6.45 2.69 -3.28
CA VAL A 44 -6.93 2.02 -4.48
C VAL A 44 -8.17 2.73 -4.96
N TYR A 45 -8.17 3.13 -6.23
CA TYR A 45 -9.33 3.74 -6.87
C TYR A 45 -9.77 2.91 -8.05
N LYS A 46 -11.07 2.89 -8.27
CA LYS A 46 -11.65 2.61 -9.58
C LYS A 46 -11.47 3.87 -10.43
N VAL A 47 -11.07 3.70 -11.69
CA VAL A 47 -11.01 4.75 -12.69
C VAL A 47 -11.86 4.38 -13.90
N ASP A 48 -12.69 5.30 -14.33
CA ASP A 48 -13.46 5.19 -15.57
C ASP A 48 -13.61 6.58 -16.22
N SER A 49 -14.43 6.69 -17.26
CA SER A 49 -14.65 7.95 -17.98
C SER A 49 -15.25 9.07 -17.12
N SER A 50 -15.91 8.72 -16.01
CA SER A 50 -16.49 9.69 -15.07
C SER A 50 -15.49 10.20 -14.02
N GLY A 51 -14.32 9.55 -13.90
CA GLY A 51 -13.24 9.98 -13.01
C GLY A 51 -12.76 8.87 -12.08
N PHE A 52 -12.48 9.24 -10.82
CA PHE A 52 -11.89 8.37 -9.80
C PHE A 52 -12.89 8.16 -8.66
N THR A 53 -13.11 6.89 -8.28
CA THR A 53 -13.89 6.53 -7.08
C THR A 53 -13.03 5.72 -6.14
N GLU A 54 -12.92 6.13 -4.87
CA GLU A 54 -12.15 5.38 -3.88
C GLU A 54 -12.77 4.01 -3.69
N LYS A 55 -11.92 2.99 -3.80
CA LYS A 55 -12.31 1.58 -3.69
C LYS A 55 -11.87 0.99 -2.36
N GLY A 56 -10.74 1.44 -1.84
CA GLY A 56 -10.26 1.02 -0.52
C GLY A 56 -8.85 1.51 -0.21
N GLN A 57 -8.42 1.22 1.01
CA GLN A 57 -7.11 1.59 1.54
C GLN A 57 -6.44 0.32 2.09
N ILE A 58 -5.19 0.10 1.71
CA ILE A 58 -4.38 -1.04 2.18
C ILE A 58 -3.27 -0.48 3.08
N LEU A 59 -3.49 -0.54 4.38
CA LEU A 59 -2.51 -0.15 5.39
C LEU A 59 -1.43 -1.24 5.50
N HIS A 60 -0.17 -0.90 5.25
CA HIS A 60 0.95 -1.79 5.57
C HIS A 60 1.49 -1.50 6.97
N TYR A 61 1.58 -0.22 7.34
CA TYR A 61 2.23 0.16 8.57
C TYR A 61 1.60 1.40 9.18
N LEU A 62 1.36 1.30 10.49
CA LEU A 62 0.91 2.40 11.34
C LEU A 62 1.97 2.60 12.41
N TRP A 63 2.79 3.63 12.28
CA TRP A 63 3.84 3.89 13.27
C TRP A 63 3.44 5.01 14.20
N GLN A 64 3.70 4.80 15.48
CA GLN A 64 3.79 5.88 16.45
C GLN A 64 5.27 6.25 16.54
N TYR A 65 5.58 7.55 16.48
CA TYR A 65 6.92 8.15 16.45
C TYR A 65 7.58 8.23 15.06
N ASN A 66 8.28 9.33 14.79
CA ASN A 66 8.91 9.66 13.51
C ASN A 66 10.21 8.88 13.26
N TYR A 67 10.18 7.54 13.39
CA TYR A 67 11.31 6.70 13.01
C TYR A 67 11.34 6.53 11.49
N ASN A 68 12.04 7.45 10.84
CA ASN A 68 12.12 7.57 9.38
C ASN A 68 13.08 6.55 8.73
N SER A 69 13.21 5.36 9.31
CA SER A 69 14.28 4.42 8.95
C SER A 69 13.93 3.43 7.84
N GLN A 70 12.66 3.33 7.48
CA GLN A 70 12.23 2.32 6.52
C GLN A 70 12.24 2.89 5.09
N SER A 71 13.16 2.36 4.28
CA SER A 71 13.51 2.83 2.94
C SER A 71 13.03 1.89 1.81
N MET A 72 12.01 1.07 2.03
CA MET A 72 11.58 0.15 1.00
C MET A 72 10.70 0.85 -0.04
N GLN A 73 11.01 0.65 -1.31
CA GLN A 73 10.29 1.30 -2.39
C GLN A 73 8.96 0.56 -2.63
N PRO A 74 7.81 1.24 -2.51
CA PRO A 74 6.52 0.59 -2.71
C PRO A 74 6.40 -0.02 -4.11
N ARG A 75 5.67 -1.13 -4.20
CA ARG A 75 5.27 -1.76 -5.46
C ARG A 75 3.83 -2.24 -5.35
N SER A 76 3.11 -2.21 -6.45
CA SER A 76 1.87 -2.95 -6.59
C SER A 76 1.76 -3.58 -7.98
N PHE A 77 1.10 -4.72 -8.05
CA PHE A 77 0.78 -5.44 -9.28
C PHE A 77 -0.45 -6.32 -9.03
N TYR A 78 -1.00 -6.93 -10.08
CA TYR A 78 -2.12 -7.85 -9.96
C TYR A 78 -1.82 -9.18 -10.62
N ILE A 79 -2.44 -10.23 -10.09
CA ILE A 79 -2.51 -11.55 -10.71
C ILE A 79 -3.97 -11.96 -10.61
N ASP A 80 -4.59 -12.27 -11.74
CA ASP A 80 -6.03 -12.51 -11.85
C ASP A 80 -6.83 -11.39 -11.16
N ASP A 81 -7.67 -11.74 -10.20
CA ASP A 81 -8.55 -10.81 -9.50
C ASP A 81 -7.99 -10.36 -8.13
N TYR A 82 -6.67 -10.46 -7.97
CA TYR A 82 -6.00 -10.09 -6.72
C TYR A 82 -4.99 -8.97 -6.93
N LEU A 83 -5.06 -7.96 -6.07
CA LEU A 83 -4.10 -6.88 -5.97
C LEU A 83 -3.03 -7.24 -4.94
N TYR A 84 -1.77 -7.20 -5.37
CA TYR A 84 -0.59 -7.40 -4.54
C TYR A 84 0.05 -6.07 -4.26
N THR A 85 0.26 -5.74 -3.00
CA THR A 85 0.98 -4.55 -2.57
C THR A 85 2.19 -4.94 -1.74
N ILE A 86 3.34 -4.33 -2.01
CA ILE A 86 4.58 -4.58 -1.28
C ILE A 86 5.06 -3.25 -0.68
N LEU A 87 5.24 -3.24 0.64
CA LEU A 87 5.82 -2.13 1.38
C LEU A 87 6.37 -2.65 2.72
N ASP A 88 7.52 -2.13 3.15
CA ASP A 88 8.09 -2.39 4.48
C ASP A 88 8.22 -3.87 4.88
N GLY A 89 8.89 -4.66 4.04
CA GLY A 89 9.11 -6.07 4.33
C GLY A 89 7.80 -6.87 4.46
N SER A 90 6.71 -6.40 3.86
CA SER A 90 5.46 -7.14 3.79
C SER A 90 4.84 -7.05 2.41
N MET A 91 4.24 -8.15 1.98
CA MET A 91 3.35 -8.24 0.84
C MET A 91 1.94 -8.49 1.36
N LYS A 92 0.96 -7.73 0.89
CA LYS A 92 -0.46 -7.96 1.15
C LYS A 92 -1.18 -8.29 -0.15
N ILE A 93 -2.20 -9.13 -0.04
CA ILE A 93 -3.01 -9.61 -1.15
C ILE A 93 -4.46 -9.27 -0.82
N ASN A 94 -5.10 -8.52 -1.70
CA ASN A 94 -6.48 -8.10 -1.55
C ASN A 94 -7.30 -8.50 -2.77
N ASP A 95 -8.54 -8.92 -2.55
CA ASP A 95 -9.49 -9.18 -3.64
C ASP A 95 -9.86 -7.86 -4.32
N ILE A 96 -9.73 -7.80 -5.65
CA ILE A 96 -9.90 -6.57 -6.40
C ILE A 96 -11.36 -6.18 -6.61
N ASN A 97 -12.33 -7.00 -6.23
CA ASN A 97 -13.74 -6.70 -6.35
C ASN A 97 -14.25 -6.03 -5.07
N ASN A 98 -13.86 -6.52 -3.89
CA ASN A 98 -14.36 -6.06 -2.59
C ASN A 98 -13.28 -5.45 -1.67
N MET A 99 -12.01 -5.48 -2.06
CA MET A 99 -10.85 -5.04 -1.27
C MET A 99 -10.58 -5.81 0.03
N ASN A 100 -11.25 -6.93 0.27
CA ASN A 100 -11.01 -7.75 1.44
C ASN A 100 -9.58 -8.30 1.44
N ASP A 101 -8.98 -8.35 2.63
CA ASP A 101 -7.69 -9.02 2.84
C ASP A 101 -7.86 -10.52 2.55
N VAL A 102 -7.05 -11.03 1.62
CA VAL A 102 -7.02 -12.46 1.26
C VAL A 102 -5.86 -13.14 1.98
N ASN A 103 -4.67 -12.52 1.95
CA ASN A 103 -3.50 -13.05 2.64
C ASN A 103 -2.42 -11.97 2.83
N SER A 104 -1.40 -12.28 3.62
CA SER A 104 -0.19 -11.47 3.75
C SER A 104 1.05 -12.33 3.96
N VAL A 105 2.18 -11.87 3.43
CA VAL A 105 3.48 -12.51 3.59
C VAL A 105 4.46 -11.51 4.17
N THR A 106 5.08 -11.85 5.30
CA THR A 106 6.22 -11.09 5.84
C THR A 106 7.49 -11.48 5.09
N ILE A 107 8.11 -10.51 4.45
CA ILE A 107 9.41 -10.62 3.79
C ILE A 107 10.49 -10.33 4.83
N GLN A 108 10.89 -11.37 5.55
CA GLN A 108 12.04 -11.26 6.46
C GLN A 108 13.34 -11.26 5.64
N GLN A 109 14.39 -10.63 6.17
CA GLN A 109 15.75 -10.72 5.62
C GLN A 109 16.38 -12.10 5.93
N THR A 110 15.63 -13.19 5.74
CA THR A 110 16.08 -14.57 6.00
C THR A 110 16.53 -15.28 4.72
N GLY A 111 16.66 -14.54 3.62
CA GLY A 111 17.20 -15.05 2.37
C GLY A 111 18.66 -15.47 2.54
N ASN A 112 18.87 -16.69 3.01
CA ASN A 112 20.07 -17.44 2.66
C ASN A 112 20.11 -17.43 1.13
N VAL A 113 21.13 -16.82 0.55
CA VAL A 113 21.39 -16.93 -0.89
C VAL A 113 21.48 -18.43 -1.17
N ILE A 114 20.51 -19.00 -1.87
CA ILE A 114 20.63 -20.37 -2.37
C ILE A 114 21.62 -20.24 -3.53
N PRO A 115 22.88 -20.71 -3.36
CA PRO A 115 23.82 -20.65 -4.46
C PRO A 115 23.25 -21.48 -5.61
N PHE A 116 23.29 -20.91 -6.81
CA PHE A 116 22.98 -21.66 -8.01
C PHE A 116 24.01 -22.80 -8.13
N VAL A 117 23.58 -24.05 -7.91
CA VAL A 117 24.41 -25.23 -8.14
C VAL A 117 24.31 -25.56 -9.62
N LYS A 118 25.43 -25.43 -10.33
CA LYS A 118 25.55 -25.72 -11.76
C LYS A 118 25.81 -27.20 -12.01
#